data_AF-A0A1F4VZ03-F1
#
_entry.id   AF-A0A1F4VZ03-F1
#
_cell.length_a   1.000
_cell.length_b   1.000
_cell.length_c   1.000
_cell.angle_alpha   90.00
_cell.angle_beta   90.00
_cell.angle_gamma   90.00
#
_symmetry.space_group_name_H-M   'P 1'
#
loop_
_entity.id
_entity.type
_entity.pdbx_description
1 polymer ?
#
loop_
_entity_poly.entity_id
_entity_poly.type
_entity_poly.pdbx_seq_one_letter_code
_entity_poly.pdbx_strand_id
1 'polypeptide(L)'
;MENIEIKQKFVELRAKGNSFQKIADELGVTKQTLINWSKDLQTDIRNMKALELDSLLTKYKMTQECQIELYGELLEKITAEVKSRSLQDLSTDKLFSAYFKLFENIMNTKRTITLEKESVWEIEPQKTLWTT
;
A
#
# COMPACT_ATOMS: atom_id res chain seq x y z
N MET A 1 30.88 -15.68 5.84
CA MET A 1 29.63 -15.84 5.06
C MET A 1 28.52 -16.41 5.94
N GLU A 2 28.80 -17.43 6.77
CA GLU A 2 27.86 -18.04 7.75
C GLU A 2 26.91 -17.08 8.50
N ASN A 3 27.42 -15.92 8.95
CA ASN A 3 26.63 -15.02 9.80
C ASN A 3 25.49 -14.31 9.05
N ILE A 4 25.63 -14.10 7.73
CA ILE A 4 24.65 -13.36 6.92
C ILE A 4 23.43 -14.24 6.64
N GLU A 5 23.64 -15.49 6.24
CA GLU A 5 22.56 -16.44 5.98
C GLU A 5 21.75 -16.75 7.23
N ILE A 6 22.42 -16.91 8.38
CA ILE A 6 21.74 -17.13 9.67
C ILE A 6 20.88 -15.91 10.05
N LYS A 7 21.39 -14.69 9.82
CA LYS A 7 20.63 -13.45 10.06
C LYS A 7 19.44 -13.31 9.11
N GLN A 8 19.59 -13.66 7.83
CA GLN A 8 18.47 -13.69 6.88
C GLN A 8 17.41 -14.70 7.32
N LYS A 9 17.81 -15.91 7.71
CA LYS A 9 16.88 -16.93 8.22
C LYS A 9 16.18 -16.50 9.50
N PHE A 10 16.88 -15.79 10.40
CA PHE A 10 16.26 -15.14 11.55
C PHE A 10 15.19 -14.12 11.14
N VAL A 11 15.48 -13.24 10.17
CA VAL A 11 14.53 -12.23 9.65
C VAL A 11 13.27 -12.91 9.11
N GLU A 12 13.42 -13.95 8.29
CA GLU A 12 12.29 -14.73 7.76
C GLU A 12 11.44 -15.38 8.86
N LEU A 13 12.08 -16.11 9.78
CA LEU A 13 11.39 -16.81 10.87
C LEU A 13 10.68 -15.82 11.80
N ARG A 14 11.29 -14.65 12.04
CA ARG A 14 10.72 -13.60 12.89
C ARG A 14 9.60 -12.82 12.18
N ALA A 15 9.69 -12.63 10.86
CA ALA A 15 8.62 -12.06 10.05
C ALA A 15 7.34 -12.90 10.15
N LYS A 16 7.49 -14.22 10.05
CA LYS A 16 6.42 -15.23 10.25
C LYS A 16 5.85 -15.30 11.67
N GLY A 17 6.40 -14.55 12.62
CA GLY A 17 5.87 -14.45 13.98
C GLY A 17 6.40 -15.49 14.97
N ASN A 18 7.40 -16.32 14.62
CA ASN A 18 7.97 -17.29 15.56
C ASN A 18 8.59 -16.60 16.79
N SER A 19 8.55 -17.29 17.94
CA SER A 19 9.11 -16.79 19.20
C SER A 19 10.64 -16.88 19.19
N PHE A 20 11.31 -16.00 19.96
CA PHE A 20 12.77 -16.04 20.09
C PHE A 20 13.30 -17.38 20.60
N GLN A 21 12.54 -18.08 21.45
CA GLN A 21 12.95 -19.39 21.95
C GLN A 21 13.01 -20.41 20.82
N LYS A 22 11.93 -20.53 20.04
CA LYS A 22 11.84 -21.47 18.92
C LYS A 22 12.95 -21.23 17.88
N ILE A 23 13.23 -19.96 17.59
CA ILE A 23 14.26 -19.58 16.62
C ILE A 23 15.67 -19.86 17.18
N ALA A 24 15.88 -19.65 18.48
CA ALA A 24 17.16 -19.96 19.13
C ALA A 24 17.48 -21.46 19.04
N ASP A 25 16.47 -22.30 19.29
CA ASP A 25 16.60 -23.76 19.20
C ASP A 25 16.87 -24.21 17.75
N GLU A 26 16.25 -23.55 16.75
CA GLU A 26 16.41 -23.89 15.32
C GLU A 26 17.74 -23.41 14.73
N LEU A 27 18.21 -22.22 15.10
CA LEU A 27 19.44 -21.62 14.56
C LEU A 27 20.68 -21.91 15.41
N GLY A 28 20.53 -22.56 16.57
CA GLY A 28 21.64 -22.89 17.48
C GLY A 28 22.31 -21.66 18.11
N VAL A 29 21.57 -20.56 18.27
CA VAL A 29 22.08 -19.29 18.83
C VAL A 29 21.38 -18.92 20.13
N THR A 30 22.04 -18.14 20.98
CA THR A 30 21.42 -17.73 22.24
C THR A 30 20.28 -16.73 22.02
N LYS A 31 19.29 -16.76 22.92
CA LYS A 31 18.18 -15.81 22.92
C LYS A 31 18.65 -14.35 23.00
N GLN A 32 19.73 -14.08 23.73
CA GLN A 32 20.30 -12.72 23.84
C GLN A 32 20.83 -12.22 22.49
N THR A 33 21.48 -13.09 21.71
CA THR A 33 21.95 -12.78 20.35
C THR A 33 20.78 -12.38 19.46
N LEU A 34 19.67 -13.12 19.49
CA LEU A 34 18.48 -12.82 18.69
C LEU A 34 17.79 -11.51 19.11
N ILE A 35 17.81 -11.16 20.39
CA ILE A 35 17.28 -9.87 20.88
C ILE A 35 18.10 -8.72 20.30
N ASN A 36 19.43 -8.84 20.27
CA ASN A 36 20.30 -7.82 19.67
C ASN A 36 20.04 -7.70 18.16
N TRP A 37 20.02 -8.83 17.44
CA TRP A 37 19.70 -8.83 16.01
C TRP A 37 18.31 -8.30 15.70
N SER A 38 17.33 -8.52 16.59
CA SER A 38 15.99 -7.97 16.40
C SER A 38 15.95 -6.44 16.42
N LYS A 39 16.90 -5.80 17.12
CA LYS A 39 17.05 -4.34 17.12
C LYS A 39 17.73 -3.89 15.83
N ASP A 40 18.83 -4.53 15.48
CA ASP A 40 19.64 -4.17 14.32
C ASP A 40 18.91 -4.39 12.99
N LEU A 41 18.12 -5.47 12.91
CA LEU A 41 17.40 -5.92 11.70
C LEU A 41 15.90 -5.58 11.75
N GLN A 42 15.49 -4.64 12.61
CA GLN A 42 14.08 -4.32 12.80
C GLN A 42 13.41 -3.88 11.49
N THR A 43 14.12 -3.10 10.67
CA THR A 43 13.65 -2.63 9.36
C THR A 43 13.43 -3.80 8.41
N ASP A 44 14.39 -4.73 8.32
CA ASP A 44 14.30 -5.90 7.44
C ASP A 44 13.15 -6.82 7.85
N ILE A 45 12.96 -7.05 9.15
CA ILE A 45 11.81 -7.81 9.68
C ILE A 45 10.49 -7.13 9.30
N ARG A 46 10.42 -5.80 9.40
CA ARG A 46 9.20 -5.05 9.04
C ARG A 46 8.92 -5.12 7.54
N ASN A 47 9.95 -4.95 6.71
CA ASN A 47 9.83 -5.03 5.26
C ASN A 47 9.40 -6.43 4.81
N MET A 48 10.00 -7.48 5.38
CA MET A 48 9.60 -8.87 5.08
C MET A 48 8.14 -9.13 5.48
N LYS A 49 7.69 -8.64 6.65
CA LYS A 49 6.28 -8.73 7.04
C LYS A 49 5.34 -8.01 6.08
N ALA A 50 5.74 -6.82 5.61
CA ALA A 50 4.96 -6.08 4.64
C ALA A 50 4.85 -6.84 3.32
N LEU A 51 5.94 -7.44 2.84
CA LEU A 51 5.96 -8.29 1.64
C LEU A 51 5.10 -9.55 1.79
N GLU A 52 5.17 -10.24 2.94
CA GLU A 52 4.32 -11.40 3.20
C GLU A 52 2.83 -11.02 3.23
N LEU A 53 2.49 -9.88 3.84
CA LEU A 53 1.13 -9.35 3.84
C LEU A 53 0.67 -9.00 2.44
N ASP A 54 1.50 -8.30 1.67
CA ASP A 54 1.20 -7.92 0.29
C ASP A 54 0.99 -9.14 -0.61
N SER A 55 1.84 -10.17 -0.46
CA SER A 55 1.68 -11.46 -1.13
C SER A 55 0.35 -12.14 -0.78
N LEU A 56 -0.06 -12.07 0.49
CA LEU A 56 -1.33 -12.62 0.95
C LEU A 56 -2.53 -11.86 0.37
N LEU A 57 -2.49 -10.53 0.40
CA LEU A 57 -3.51 -9.67 -0.18
C LEU A 57 -3.64 -9.93 -1.69
N THR A 58 -2.52 -10.03 -2.39
CA THR A 58 -2.47 -10.36 -3.82
C THR A 58 -3.09 -11.73 -4.09
N LYS A 59 -2.71 -12.76 -3.31
CA LYS A 59 -3.25 -14.12 -3.43
C LYS A 59 -4.78 -14.15 -3.30
N TYR A 60 -5.35 -13.33 -2.42
CA TYR A 60 -6.80 -13.27 -2.21
C TYR A 60 -7.49 -12.13 -2.95
N LYS A 61 -6.80 -11.44 -3.87
CA LYS A 61 -7.32 -10.30 -4.63
C LYS A 61 -7.92 -9.19 -3.73
N MET A 62 -7.29 -8.97 -2.58
CA MET A 62 -7.71 -7.97 -1.60
C MET A 62 -6.85 -6.70 -1.64
N THR A 63 -5.92 -6.59 -2.60
CA THR A 63 -5.15 -5.36 -2.80
C THR A 63 -6.06 -4.21 -3.23
N GLN A 64 -5.57 -2.98 -3.09
CA GLN A 64 -6.36 -1.79 -3.45
C GLN A 64 -6.69 -1.77 -4.94
N GLU A 65 -5.77 -2.22 -5.79
CA GLU A 65 -5.93 -2.32 -7.24
C GLU A 65 -7.06 -3.30 -7.59
N CYS A 66 -7.05 -4.51 -6.99
CA CYS A 66 -8.13 -5.48 -7.19
C CYS A 66 -9.48 -4.95 -6.74
N GLN A 67 -9.53 -4.18 -5.65
CA GLN A 67 -10.76 -3.54 -5.20
C GLN A 67 -11.24 -2.47 -6.19
N ILE A 68 -10.34 -1.63 -6.69
CA ILE A 68 -10.65 -0.60 -7.69
C ILE A 68 -11.20 -1.26 -8.97
N GLU A 69 -10.57 -2.32 -9.45
CA GLU A 69 -11.04 -3.08 -10.61
C GLU A 69 -12.45 -3.65 -10.37
N LEU A 70 -12.66 -4.35 -9.25
CA LEU A 70 -13.95 -4.92 -8.89
C LEU A 70 -15.05 -3.86 -8.81
N TYR A 71 -14.79 -2.76 -8.10
CA TYR A 71 -15.75 -1.68 -7.97
C TYR A 71 -15.98 -0.96 -9.29
N GLY A 72 -14.94 -0.81 -10.12
CA GLY A 72 -15.04 -0.24 -11.46
C GLY A 72 -15.97 -1.05 -12.35
N GLU A 73 -15.79 -2.37 -12.43
CA GLU A 73 -16.67 -3.26 -13.20
C GLU A 73 -18.12 -3.23 -12.70
N LEU A 74 -18.32 -3.21 -11.37
CA LEU A 74 -19.66 -3.12 -10.79
C LEU A 74 -20.31 -1.78 -11.11
N LEU A 75 -19.58 -0.67 -10.98
CA LEU A 75 -20.06 0.66 -11.34
C LEU A 75 -20.42 0.75 -12.81
N GLU A 76 -19.65 0.14 -13.70
CA GLU A 76 -19.96 0.10 -15.14
C GLU A 76 -21.28 -0.63 -15.39
N LYS A 77 -21.46 -1.82 -14.80
CA LYS A 77 -22.70 -2.62 -14.92
C LYS A 77 -23.91 -1.86 -14.39
N ILE A 78 -23.79 -1.26 -13.21
CA ILE A 78 -24.87 -0.46 -12.60
C ILE A 78 -25.16 0.77 -13.48
N THR A 79 -24.14 1.44 -13.98
CA THR A 79 -24.30 2.62 -14.85
C THR A 79 -25.00 2.25 -16.16
N ALA A 80 -24.66 1.10 -16.76
CA ALA A 80 -25.32 0.60 -17.96
C ALA A 80 -26.82 0.33 -17.71
N GLU A 81 -27.16 -0.31 -16.59
CA GLU A 81 -28.54 -0.56 -16.18
C GLU A 81 -29.31 0.74 -15.87
N VAL A 82 -28.67 1.71 -15.21
CA VAL A 82 -29.29 3.02 -14.96
C VAL A 82 -29.55 3.78 -16.26
N LYS A 83 -28.65 3.68 -17.24
CA LYS A 83 -28.79 4.31 -18.56
C LYS A 83 -29.86 3.64 -19.44
N SER A 84 -30.08 2.34 -19.29
CA SER A 84 -31.07 1.59 -20.08
C SER A 84 -32.50 1.81 -19.58
N ARG A 85 -32.68 2.11 -18.29
CA ARG A 85 -34.00 2.33 -17.69
C ARG A 85 -34.63 3.63 -18.16
N SER A 86 -35.94 3.56 -18.43
CA SER A 86 -36.76 4.73 -18.68
C SER A 86 -36.90 5.57 -17.41
N LEU A 87 -36.70 6.88 -17.52
CA LEU A 87 -36.94 7.83 -16.42
C LEU A 87 -38.42 8.21 -16.27
N GLN A 88 -39.30 7.73 -17.17
CA GLN A 88 -40.73 8.08 -17.18
C GLN A 88 -41.48 7.51 -15.98
N ASP A 89 -41.02 6.38 -15.43
CA ASP A 89 -41.64 5.72 -14.27
C ASP A 89 -41.20 6.32 -12.93
N LEU A 90 -40.28 7.30 -12.94
CA LEU A 90 -39.85 8.00 -11.74
C LEU A 90 -40.85 9.09 -11.36
N SER A 91 -41.17 9.19 -10.06
CA SER A 91 -41.93 10.32 -9.55
C SER A 91 -41.16 11.62 -9.80
N THR A 92 -41.90 12.70 -10.06
CA THR A 92 -41.34 14.04 -10.31
C THR A 92 -40.34 14.47 -9.23
N ASP A 93 -40.66 14.22 -7.96
CA ASP A 93 -39.78 14.50 -6.81
C ASP A 93 -38.43 13.75 -6.90
N LYS A 94 -38.45 12.46 -7.22
CA LYS A 94 -37.22 11.66 -7.37
C LYS A 94 -36.39 12.10 -8.57
N LEU A 95 -37.05 12.49 -9.67
CA LEU A 95 -36.38 13.01 -10.85
C LEU A 95 -35.66 14.33 -10.57
N PHE A 96 -36.31 15.28 -9.89
CA PHE A 96 -35.69 16.54 -9.48
C PHE A 96 -34.57 16.31 -8.47
N SER A 97 -34.74 15.43 -7.49
CA SER A 97 -33.68 15.08 -6.54
C SER A 97 -32.43 14.51 -7.25
N ALA A 98 -32.63 13.63 -8.23
CA ALA A 98 -31.54 13.10 -9.05
C ALA A 98 -30.86 14.21 -9.87
N TYR A 99 -31.64 15.08 -10.50
CA TYR A 99 -31.12 16.23 -11.24
C TYR A 99 -30.22 17.13 -10.39
N PHE A 100 -30.69 17.55 -9.20
CA PHE A 100 -29.92 18.43 -8.32
C PHE A 100 -28.63 17.76 -7.82
N LYS A 101 -28.67 16.48 -7.46
CA LYS A 101 -27.47 15.73 -7.04
C LYS A 101 -26.43 15.64 -8.17
N LEU A 102 -26.87 15.34 -9.40
CA LEU A 102 -25.97 15.30 -10.55
C LEU A 102 -25.38 16.68 -10.84
N PHE A 103 -26.19 17.74 -10.76
CA PHE A 103 -25.75 19.11 -10.96
C PHE A 103 -24.69 19.53 -9.92
N GLU A 104 -24.94 19.27 -8.64
CA GLU A 104 -23.99 19.55 -7.55
C GLU A 104 -22.67 18.77 -7.74
N ASN A 105 -22.75 17.49 -8.09
CA ASN A 105 -21.57 16.67 -8.36
C ASN A 105 -20.72 17.23 -9.49
N ILE A 106 -21.33 17.68 -10.59
CA ILE A 106 -20.61 18.33 -11.72
C ILE A 106 -19.92 19.62 -11.25
N MET A 107 -20.58 20.41 -10.40
CA MET A 107 -20.01 21.64 -9.87
C MET A 107 -18.81 21.37 -8.94
N ASN A 108 -18.90 20.35 -8.10
CA ASN A 108 -17.83 19.94 -7.19
C ASN A 108 -16.66 19.20 -7.87
N THR A 109 -16.88 18.61 -9.05
CA THR A 109 -15.85 17.84 -9.78
C THR A 109 -14.80 18.72 -10.48
N LYS A 110 -15.00 20.05 -10.56
CA LYS A 110 -14.04 21.00 -11.11
C LYS A 110 -12.76 21.04 -10.27
N ARG A 111 -11.89 20.03 -10.44
CA ARG A 111 -10.60 19.93 -9.77
C ARG A 111 -9.59 20.85 -10.46
N THR A 112 -9.02 21.76 -9.69
CA THR A 112 -7.80 22.47 -10.04
C THR A 112 -6.67 21.45 -10.14
N ILE A 113 -6.09 21.28 -11.33
CA ILE A 113 -4.84 20.53 -11.48
C ILE A 113 -3.74 21.42 -10.92
N THR A 114 -3.34 21.20 -9.66
CA THR A 114 -2.12 21.80 -9.12
C THR A 114 -0.97 20.86 -9.47
N LEU A 115 -0.16 21.27 -10.45
CA LEU A 115 1.12 20.62 -10.71
C LEU A 115 2.13 21.13 -9.68
N GLU A 116 2.45 20.32 -8.67
CA GLU A 116 3.57 20.61 -7.79
C GLU A 116 4.87 20.43 -8.58
N LYS A 117 5.69 21.48 -8.68
CA LYS A 117 7.05 21.35 -9.21
C LYS A 117 7.86 20.54 -8.22
N GLU A 118 8.34 19.40 -8.65
CA GLU A 118 9.28 18.57 -7.91
C GLU A 118 10.57 19.38 -7.68
N SER A 119 10.88 19.64 -6.40
CA SER A 119 12.14 20.25 -5.99
C SER A 119 13.25 19.23 -6.19
N VAL A 120 13.89 19.25 -7.35
CA VAL A 120 15.13 18.50 -7.58
C VAL A 120 16.15 19.00 -6.57
N TRP A 121 16.60 18.09 -5.71
CA TRP A 121 17.67 18.24 -4.74
C TRP A 121 18.77 19.16 -5.29
N GLU A 122 18.91 20.34 -4.70
CA GLU A 122 20.02 21.23 -4.94
C GLU A 122 21.24 20.57 -4.28
N ILE A 123 21.92 19.70 -5.03
CA ILE A 123 23.17 19.09 -4.57
C ILE A 123 24.16 20.24 -4.43
N GLU A 124 24.38 20.72 -3.21
CA GLU A 124 25.48 21.65 -2.93
C GLU A 124 26.77 21.00 -3.48
N PRO A 125 27.49 21.68 -4.40
CA PRO A 125 28.76 21.15 -4.87
C PRO A 125 29.69 21.07 -3.66
N GLN A 126 30.07 19.84 -3.32
CA GLN A 126 31.11 19.54 -2.33
C GLN A 126 32.32 20.42 -2.69
N LYS A 127 32.65 21.40 -1.83
CA LYS A 127 33.86 22.20 -1.97
C LYS A 127 35.06 21.24 -2.00
N THR A 128 35.55 20.95 -3.19
CA THR A 128 36.82 20.25 -3.35
C THR A 128 37.91 21.19 -2.85
N LEU A 129 38.38 20.94 -1.63
CA LEU A 129 39.61 21.51 -1.10
C LEU A 129 40.77 20.95 -1.93
N TRP A 130 41.20 21.68 -2.95
CA TRP A 130 42.58 21.60 -3.41
C TRP A 130 43.29 22.85 -2.93
N THR A 131 43.99 22.69 -1.81
CA THR A 131 45.08 23.56 -1.40
C THR A 131 46.18 23.48 -2.46
N THR A 132 46.49 24.61 -3.08
CA THR A 132 47.82 24.82 -3.69
C THR A 132 48.63 25.69 -2.74
#